data_AF-A0A239LQ97-F1
#
_entry.id   AF-A0A239LQ97-F1
#
_cell.length_a   1.000
_cell.length_b   1.000
_cell.length_c   1.000
_cell.angle_alpha   90.00
_cell.angle_beta   90.00
_cell.angle_gamma   90.00
#
_symmetry.space_group_name_H-M   'P 1'
#
loop_
_entity.id
_entity.type
_entity.pdbx_description
1 polymer ?
#
loop_
_entity_poly.entity_id
_entity_poly.type
_entity_poly.pdbx_seq_one_letter_code
_entity_poly.pdbx_strand_id
1 'polypeptide(L)'
;METLYWLEDSVVGMTVSSTEWGYPIILSLHAVGMAILVGVALMLLVRVLGFAPAIPVTAMAPYGRVVLGGFVLNLASGAALFCGNASELFFNWAFRIKIVLVFAGMALTWRLIRVCIRQTDDVAPTHRRLAGVAAATWVAAIISGRLIGYLS
;
A
#
# COMPACT_ATOMS: atom_id res chain seq x y z
N MET A 1 -5.96 18.53 -18.06
CA MET A 1 -5.90 19.70 -17.16
C MET A 1 -7.29 19.98 -16.60
N GLU A 2 -8.32 20.24 -17.42
CA GLU A 2 -9.71 20.47 -16.94
C GLU A 2 -10.26 19.40 -15.98
N THR A 3 -9.98 18.12 -16.24
CA THR A 3 -10.44 17.02 -15.36
C THR A 3 -9.77 16.99 -14.00
N LEU A 4 -8.53 17.50 -13.88
CA LEU A 4 -7.79 17.57 -12.62
C LEU A 4 -8.32 18.71 -11.74
N TYR A 5 -8.58 19.88 -12.36
CA TYR A 5 -9.21 21.00 -11.67
C TYR A 5 -10.64 20.68 -11.20
N TRP A 6 -11.40 19.91 -11.98
CA TRP A 6 -12.72 19.43 -11.55
C TRP A 6 -12.68 18.51 -10.32
N LEU A 7 -11.60 17.73 -10.16
CA LEU A 7 -11.38 16.90 -8.97
C LEU A 7 -10.98 17.74 -7.75
N GLU A 8 -10.17 18.79 -7.95
CA GLU A 8 -9.75 19.75 -6.91
C GLU A 8 -10.94 20.60 -6.41
N ASP A 9 -11.81 21.05 -7.32
CA ASP A 9 -13.03 21.80 -7.00
C ASP A 9 -14.16 20.93 -6.43
N SER A 10 -13.98 19.61 -6.37
CA SER A 10 -14.98 18.72 -5.78
C SER A 10 -15.12 18.98 -4.28
N VAL A 11 -16.30 18.69 -3.71
CA VAL A 11 -16.54 18.83 -2.26
C VAL A 11 -15.49 18.09 -1.44
N VAL A 12 -15.02 16.93 -1.92
CA VAL A 12 -13.96 16.15 -1.29
C VAL A 12 -12.61 16.88 -1.42
N GLY A 13 -12.24 17.33 -2.62
CA GLY A 13 -11.00 18.07 -2.88
C GLY A 13 -10.91 19.33 -2.02
N MET A 14 -11.96 20.16 -2.03
CA MET A 14 -12.04 21.35 -1.19
C MET A 14 -12.02 21.03 0.31
N THR A 15 -12.69 19.98 0.78
CA THR A 15 -12.63 19.63 2.23
C THR A 15 -11.22 19.23 2.65
N VAL A 16 -10.47 18.58 1.76
CA VAL A 16 -9.07 18.21 2.01
C VAL A 16 -8.16 19.43 1.99
N SER A 17 -8.31 20.32 1.00
CA SER A 17 -7.37 21.42 0.73
C SER A 17 -7.69 22.72 1.49
N SER A 18 -8.97 23.05 1.69
CA SER A 18 -9.40 24.32 2.29
C SER A 18 -9.54 24.27 3.81
N THR A 19 -9.66 23.08 4.40
CA THR A 19 -9.81 22.93 5.86
C THR A 19 -8.46 22.61 6.50
N GLU A 20 -8.08 23.37 7.53
CA GLU A 20 -6.81 23.23 8.27
C GLU A 20 -6.55 21.80 8.79
N TRP A 21 -7.63 21.08 9.13
CA TRP A 21 -7.57 19.69 9.62
C TRP A 21 -7.86 18.62 8.56
N GLY A 22 -8.38 19.00 7.38
CA GLY A 22 -8.79 18.06 6.34
C GLY A 22 -7.62 17.20 5.86
N TYR A 23 -6.55 17.87 5.41
CA TYR A 23 -5.33 17.20 4.94
C TYR A 23 -4.64 16.36 6.05
N PRO A 24 -4.37 16.86 7.27
CA PRO A 24 -3.76 16.05 8.34
C PRO A 24 -4.57 14.80 8.73
N ILE A 25 -5.89 14.90 8.83
CA ILE A 25 -6.74 13.77 9.22
C ILE A 25 -6.73 12.70 8.13
N ILE A 26 -6.94 13.09 6.87
CA ILE A 26 -6.98 12.14 5.75
C ILE A 26 -5.61 11.51 5.53
N LEU A 27 -4.53 12.27 5.66
CA LEU A 27 -3.17 11.74 5.62
C LEU A 27 -2.91 10.72 6.74
N SER A 28 -3.43 10.98 7.95
CA SER A 28 -3.33 10.05 9.07
C SER A 28 -4.11 8.76 8.81
N LEU A 29 -5.33 8.86 8.30
CA LEU A 29 -6.14 7.70 7.91
C LEU A 29 -5.45 6.87 6.80
N HIS A 30 -4.83 7.54 5.83
CA HIS A 30 -4.04 6.90 4.79
C HIS A 30 -2.85 6.14 5.38
N ALA A 31 -2.12 6.74 6.32
CA ALA A 31 -1.01 6.10 7.01
C ALA A 31 -1.46 4.85 7.80
N VAL A 32 -2.61 4.91 8.48
CA VAL A 32 -3.21 3.76 9.18
C VAL A 32 -3.58 2.65 8.20
N GLY A 33 -4.25 2.98 7.09
CA GLY A 33 -4.58 2.00 6.05
C GLY A 33 -3.35 1.34 5.44
N MET A 34 -2.31 2.13 5.16
CA MET A 34 -1.00 1.62 4.72
C MET A 34 -0.36 0.70 5.76
N ALA A 35 -0.37 1.08 7.04
CA ALA A 35 0.22 0.27 8.11
C ALA A 35 -0.46 -1.11 8.23
N ILE A 36 -1.80 -1.15 8.10
CA ILE A 36 -2.55 -2.41 8.10
C ILE A 36 -2.19 -3.26 6.87
N LEU A 37 -2.29 -2.68 5.67
CA LEU A 37 -2.05 -3.39 4.42
C LEU A 37 -0.61 -3.93 4.33
N VAL A 38 0.36 -3.03 4.49
CA VAL A 38 1.79 -3.37 4.35
C VAL A 38 2.29 -4.16 5.54
N GLY A 39 1.81 -3.87 6.76
CA GLY A 39 2.18 -4.61 7.96
C GLY A 39 1.81 -6.08 7.87
N VAL A 40 0.57 -6.40 7.47
CA VAL A 40 0.14 -7.80 7.28
C VAL A 40 0.88 -8.46 6.13
N ALA A 41 1.11 -7.75 5.02
CA ALA A 41 1.92 -8.26 3.92
C ALA A 41 3.35 -8.60 4.39
N LEU A 42 4.02 -7.69 5.11
CA LEU A 42 5.37 -7.91 5.61
C LEU A 42 5.43 -9.06 6.63
N MET A 43 4.43 -9.22 7.50
CA MET A 43 4.34 -10.37 8.41
C MET A 43 4.36 -11.70 7.64
N LEU A 44 3.56 -11.80 6.58
CA LEU A 44 3.58 -12.98 5.70
C LEU A 44 4.95 -13.17 5.04
N LEU A 45 5.55 -12.10 4.52
CA LEU A 45 6.83 -12.16 3.79
C LEU A 45 7.99 -12.57 4.70
N VAL A 46 8.09 -11.99 5.90
CA VAL A 46 9.07 -12.35 6.93
C VAL A 46 8.87 -13.82 7.35
N ARG A 47 7.62 -14.26 7.44
CA ARG A 47 7.31 -15.66 7.72
C ARG A 47 7.78 -16.58 6.59
N VAL A 48 7.53 -16.24 5.34
CA VAL A 48 7.99 -17.00 4.16
C VAL A 48 9.51 -17.01 4.07
N LEU A 49 10.19 -15.93 4.47
CA LEU A 49 11.65 -15.87 4.55
C LEU A 49 12.26 -16.81 5.60
N GLY A 50 11.46 -17.28 6.56
CA GLY A 50 11.88 -18.31 7.53
C GLY A 50 12.24 -17.78 8.91
N PHE A 51 11.94 -16.52 9.24
CA PHE A 51 12.24 -15.95 10.56
C PHE A 51 11.32 -16.46 11.68
N ALA A 52 10.12 -16.94 11.35
CA ALA A 52 9.15 -17.42 12.34
C ALA A 52 8.60 -18.82 11.97
N PRO A 53 9.45 -19.85 11.81
CA PRO A 53 9.05 -21.14 11.25
C PRO A 53 7.99 -21.88 12.09
N ALA A 54 7.88 -21.55 13.38
CA ALA A 54 6.90 -22.13 14.29
C ALA A 54 5.44 -21.73 13.99
N ILE A 55 5.20 -20.63 13.28
CA ILE A 55 3.85 -20.17 12.94
C ILE A 55 3.45 -20.79 11.60
N PRO A 56 2.32 -21.47 11.41
CA PRO A 56 1.94 -21.95 10.07
C PRO A 56 1.54 -20.78 9.16
N VAL A 57 1.87 -20.85 7.86
CA VAL A 57 1.56 -19.77 6.90
C VAL A 57 0.03 -19.59 6.76
N THR A 58 -0.71 -20.69 6.92
CA THR A 58 -2.18 -20.72 6.95
C THR A 58 -2.80 -19.91 8.10
N ALA A 59 -2.06 -19.65 9.19
CA ALA A 59 -2.52 -18.74 10.25
C ALA A 59 -2.72 -17.30 9.77
N MET A 60 -2.17 -16.95 8.60
CA MET A 60 -2.35 -15.63 8.00
C MET A 60 -3.68 -15.48 7.24
N ALA A 61 -4.37 -16.59 6.92
CA ALA A 61 -5.61 -16.57 6.12
C ALA A 61 -6.76 -15.75 6.74
N PRO A 62 -7.02 -15.79 8.07
CA PRO A 62 -8.10 -15.02 8.70
C PRO A 62 -7.92 -13.50 8.58
N TYR A 63 -6.68 -13.01 8.45
CA TYR A 63 -6.38 -11.58 8.34
C TYR A 63 -6.77 -10.99 6.98
N GLY A 64 -7.23 -11.80 6.01
CA GLY A 64 -7.67 -11.31 4.70
C GLY A 64 -8.74 -10.21 4.78
N ARG A 65 -9.69 -10.31 5.75
CA ARG A 65 -10.71 -9.27 5.97
C ARG A 65 -10.11 -7.97 6.51
N VAL A 66 -9.12 -8.08 7.39
CA VAL A 66 -8.41 -6.92 7.96
C VAL A 66 -7.60 -6.22 6.87
N VAL A 67 -6.92 -6.99 6.02
CA VAL A 67 -6.21 -6.47 4.85
C VAL A 67 -7.16 -5.77 3.89
N LEU A 68 -8.35 -6.33 3.64
CA LEU A 68 -9.36 -5.70 2.80
C LEU A 68 -9.86 -4.38 3.41
N GLY A 69 -10.14 -4.34 4.71
CA GLY A 69 -10.51 -3.11 5.41
C GLY A 69 -9.42 -2.05 5.33
N GLY A 70 -8.16 -2.44 5.59
CA GLY A 70 -7.00 -1.57 5.43
C GLY A 70 -6.81 -1.07 4.00
N PHE A 71 -7.03 -1.94 3.00
CA PHE A 71 -6.98 -1.57 1.59
C PHE A 71 -8.05 -0.54 1.22
N VAL A 72 -9.31 -0.76 1.62
CA VAL A 72 -10.41 0.17 1.34
C VAL A 72 -10.15 1.52 1.99
N LEU A 73 -9.72 1.53 3.27
CA LEU A 73 -9.38 2.77 3.97
C LEU A 73 -8.24 3.51 3.25
N ASN A 74 -7.19 2.79 2.88
CA ASN A 74 -6.02 3.34 2.19
C ASN A 74 -6.37 3.90 0.80
N LEU A 75 -7.21 3.19 0.05
CA LEU A 75 -7.66 3.59 -1.28
C LEU A 75 -8.57 4.83 -1.19
N ALA A 76 -9.54 4.85 -0.28
CA ALA A 76 -10.47 5.96 -0.11
C ALA A 76 -9.74 7.25 0.33
N SER A 77 -8.86 7.13 1.34
CA SER A 77 -8.05 8.25 1.81
C SER A 77 -7.02 8.71 0.77
N GLY A 78 -6.39 7.77 0.05
CA GLY A 78 -5.44 8.09 -1.02
C GLY A 78 -6.10 8.79 -2.20
N ALA A 79 -7.32 8.38 -2.56
CA ALA A 79 -8.13 9.07 -3.56
C ALA A 79 -8.50 10.49 -3.11
N ALA A 80 -8.90 10.67 -1.85
CA ALA A 80 -9.20 11.99 -1.29
C ALA A 80 -7.97 12.92 -1.30
N LEU A 81 -6.78 12.42 -0.93
CA LEU A 81 -5.52 13.17 -1.02
C LEU A 81 -5.18 13.53 -2.46
N PHE A 82 -5.42 12.60 -3.40
CA PHE A 82 -5.22 12.86 -4.82
C PHE A 82 -6.17 13.94 -5.32
N CYS A 83 -7.46 13.91 -4.94
CA CYS A 83 -8.39 14.98 -5.30
C CYS A 83 -7.98 16.34 -4.73
N GLY A 84 -7.37 16.38 -3.54
CA GLY A 84 -6.94 17.63 -2.90
C GLY A 84 -5.81 18.37 -3.62
N ASN A 85 -4.90 17.64 -4.30
CA ASN A 85 -3.74 18.19 -5.02
C ASN A 85 -3.45 17.36 -6.29
N ALA A 86 -4.45 17.19 -7.15
CA ALA A 86 -4.39 16.25 -8.28
C ALA A 86 -3.32 16.65 -9.31
N SER A 87 -3.21 17.95 -9.57
CA SER A 87 -2.24 18.52 -10.50
C SER A 87 -0.79 18.25 -10.06
N GLU A 88 -0.43 18.61 -8.82
CA GLU A 88 0.92 18.38 -8.30
C GLU A 88 1.27 16.90 -8.21
N LEU A 89 0.37 16.06 -7.68
CA LEU A 89 0.64 14.63 -7.52
C LEU A 89 0.79 13.91 -8.86
N PHE A 90 0.08 14.32 -9.90
CA PHE A 90 0.15 13.67 -11.21
C PHE A 90 1.49 13.92 -11.91
N PHE A 91 2.09 15.10 -11.77
CA PHE A 91 3.40 15.42 -12.35
C PHE A 91 4.56 14.93 -11.50
N ASN A 92 4.32 14.64 -10.22
CA ASN A 92 5.34 14.13 -9.32
C ASN A 92 5.85 12.73 -9.71
N TRP A 93 7.14 12.64 -10.01
CA TRP A 93 7.81 11.38 -10.37
C TRP A 93 7.76 10.33 -9.25
N ALA A 94 7.93 10.76 -8.00
CA ALA A 94 7.89 9.86 -6.84
C ALA A 94 6.50 9.23 -6.66
N PHE A 95 5.43 9.97 -6.96
CA PHE A 95 4.06 9.43 -6.93
C PHE A 95 3.86 8.32 -7.97
N ARG A 96 4.33 8.52 -9.21
CA ARG A 96 4.23 7.50 -10.27
C ARG A 96 4.98 6.23 -9.90
N ILE A 97 6.20 6.37 -9.38
CA ILE A 97 6.99 5.24 -8.88
C ILE A 97 6.23 4.51 -7.76
N LYS A 98 5.69 5.25 -6.79
CA LYS A 98 4.92 4.67 -5.68
C LYS A 98 3.80 3.79 -6.17
N ILE A 99 3.00 4.27 -7.14
CA ILE A 99 1.87 3.52 -7.68
C ILE A 99 2.33 2.22 -8.35
N VAL A 100 3.38 2.25 -9.17
CA VAL A 100 3.95 1.05 -9.80
C VAL A 100 4.44 0.05 -8.75
N LEU A 101 5.14 0.52 -7.71
CA LEU A 101 5.65 -0.32 -6.63
C LEU A 101 4.51 -0.95 -5.81
N VAL A 102 3.43 -0.21 -5.53
CA VAL A 102 2.27 -0.75 -4.81
C VAL A 102 1.62 -1.88 -5.61
N PHE A 103 1.38 -1.69 -6.91
CA PHE A 103 0.82 -2.76 -7.75
C PHE A 103 1.74 -3.97 -7.85
N ALA A 104 3.05 -3.76 -8.00
CA ALA A 104 4.04 -4.84 -8.01
C ALA A 104 4.07 -5.59 -6.67
N GLY A 105 4.08 -4.88 -5.54
CA GLY A 105 4.05 -5.44 -4.19
C GLY A 105 2.78 -6.27 -3.95
N MET A 106 1.61 -5.74 -4.32
CA MET A 106 0.35 -6.46 -4.24
C MET A 106 0.36 -7.74 -5.10
N ALA A 107 0.82 -7.67 -6.34
CA ALA A 107 0.88 -8.83 -7.24
C ALA A 107 1.82 -9.92 -6.71
N LEU A 108 3.00 -9.55 -6.22
CA LEU A 108 3.98 -10.48 -5.64
C LEU A 108 3.46 -11.12 -4.35
N THR A 109 2.91 -10.32 -3.42
CA THR A 109 2.33 -10.83 -2.18
C THR A 109 1.12 -11.74 -2.46
N TRP A 110 0.26 -11.37 -3.41
CA TRP A 110 -0.89 -12.22 -3.79
C TRP A 110 -0.46 -13.55 -4.41
N ARG A 111 0.60 -13.55 -5.24
CA ARG A 111 1.18 -14.78 -5.78
C ARG A 111 1.69 -15.68 -4.65
N LEU A 112 2.38 -15.12 -3.66
CA LEU A 112 2.86 -15.87 -2.50
C LEU A 112 1.72 -16.42 -1.64
N ILE A 113 0.65 -15.65 -1.43
CA ILE A 113 -0.57 -16.14 -0.75
C ILE A 113 -1.15 -17.33 -1.52
N ARG A 114 -1.31 -17.23 -2.85
CA ARG A 114 -1.89 -18.33 -3.63
C ARG A 114 -1.03 -19.60 -3.60
N VAL A 115 0.29 -19.49 -3.61
CA VAL A 115 1.16 -20.67 -3.62
C VAL A 115 1.35 -21.24 -2.21
N CYS A 116 1.72 -20.42 -1.22
CA CYS A 116 2.08 -20.87 0.12
C CYS A 116 0.89 -21.14 1.05
N ILE A 117 -0.29 -20.57 0.78
CA ILE A 117 -1.49 -20.80 1.62
C ILE A 117 -2.48 -21.75 0.94
N ARG A 118 -2.62 -21.71 -0.40
CA ARG A 118 -3.65 -22.49 -1.12
C ARG A 118 -3.13 -23.74 -1.84
N GLN A 119 -1.84 -23.88 -2.11
CA GLN A 119 -1.32 -24.99 -2.94
C GLN A 119 -0.41 -25.93 -2.16
N THR A 120 0.56 -25.39 -1.41
CA THR A 120 1.53 -26.17 -0.65
C THR A 120 1.84 -25.43 0.64
N ASP A 121 1.64 -26.09 1.80
CA ASP A 121 2.07 -25.58 3.11
C ASP A 121 3.62 -25.58 3.27
N ASP A 122 4.33 -25.94 2.19
CA ASP A 122 5.79 -25.98 2.10
C ASP A 122 6.35 -24.76 1.36
N VAL A 123 7.47 -24.25 1.86
CA VAL A 123 8.10 -23.02 1.38
C VAL A 123 9.37 -23.35 0.61
N ALA A 124 9.24 -23.51 -0.70
CA ALA A 124 10.37 -23.71 -1.61
C ALA A 124 11.37 -22.52 -1.61
N PRO A 125 12.66 -22.75 -1.92
CA PRO A 125 13.69 -21.69 -1.97
C PRO A 125 13.34 -20.54 -2.92
N THR A 126 12.67 -20.85 -4.03
CA THR A 126 12.19 -19.86 -5.01
C THR A 126 11.16 -18.90 -4.39
N HIS A 127 10.30 -19.39 -3.49
CA HIS A 127 9.31 -18.57 -2.79
C HIS A 127 9.97 -17.62 -1.79
N ARG A 128 11.07 -18.04 -1.16
CA ARG A 128 11.86 -17.16 -0.27
C ARG A 128 12.47 -15.99 -1.03
N ARG A 129 13.03 -16.23 -2.22
CA ARG A 129 13.57 -15.16 -3.09
C ARG A 129 12.47 -14.17 -3.49
N LEU A 130 11.32 -14.69 -3.93
CA LEU A 130 10.16 -13.85 -4.27
C LEU A 130 9.67 -13.04 -3.06
N ALA A 131 9.67 -13.63 -1.86
CA ALA A 131 9.28 -12.92 -0.64
C ALA A 131 10.25 -11.78 -0.29
N GLY A 132 11.55 -11.98 -0.49
CA GLY A 132 12.56 -10.92 -0.35
C GLY A 132 12.33 -9.76 -1.32
N VAL A 133 12.08 -10.06 -2.60
CA VAL A 133 11.79 -9.03 -3.61
C VAL A 133 10.50 -8.28 -3.29
N ALA A 134 9.45 -8.99 -2.88
CA ALA A 134 8.18 -8.38 -2.48
C ALA A 134 8.35 -7.47 -1.26
N ALA A 135 9.13 -7.90 -0.26
CA ALA A 135 9.40 -7.09 0.93
C ALA A 135 10.16 -5.82 0.57
N ALA A 136 11.20 -5.93 -0.27
CA ALA A 136 11.95 -4.78 -0.77
C ALA A 136 11.05 -3.81 -1.56
N THR A 137 10.11 -4.35 -2.35
CA THR A 137 9.15 -3.55 -3.12
C THR A 137 8.21 -2.77 -2.20
N TRP A 138 7.70 -3.40 -1.15
CA TRP A 138 6.86 -2.72 -0.14
C TRP A 138 7.62 -1.63 0.62
N VAL A 139 8.87 -1.90 1.01
CA VAL A 139 9.73 -0.90 1.66
C VAL A 139 10.00 0.27 0.72
N ALA A 140 10.34 0.00 -0.54
CA ALA A 140 10.54 1.03 -1.56
C ALA A 140 9.26 1.86 -1.79
N ALA A 141 8.08 1.24 -1.76
CA ALA A 141 6.79 1.94 -1.86
C ALA A 141 6.58 2.93 -0.70
N ILE A 142 6.91 2.54 0.54
CA ILE A 142 6.84 3.43 1.72
C ILE A 142 7.82 4.60 1.58
N ILE A 143 9.07 4.32 1.20
CA ILE A 143 10.11 5.35 1.01
C ILE A 143 9.69 6.34 -0.07
N SER A 144 9.22 5.85 -1.22
CA SER A 144 8.71 6.70 -2.31
C SER A 144 7.54 7.58 -1.84
N GLY A 145 6.67 7.07 -0.96
CA GLY A 145 5.59 7.84 -0.36
C GLY A 145 6.06 9.03 0.47
N ARG A 146 7.18 8.90 1.20
CA ARG A 146 7.78 10.04 1.93
C ARG A 146 8.51 10.99 0.98
N LEU A 147 9.12 10.48 -0.08
CA LEU A 147 9.81 11.29 -1.09
C LEU A 147 8.87 12.23 -1.86
N ILE A 148 7.58 11.92 -1.99
CA ILE A 148 6.58 12.81 -2.60
C ILE A 148 6.59 14.21 -1.96
N GLY A 149 6.80 14.30 -0.64
CA GLY A 149 6.82 15.59 0.06
C GLY A 149 8.13 16.37 -0.07
N TYR A 150 9.17 15.78 -0.65
CA TYR A 150 10.48 16.40 -0.82
C TYR A 150 10.85 16.64 -2.29
N LEU A 151 10.26 15.86 -3.19
CA LEU A 151 10.48 15.94 -4.62
C LEU A 151 9.18 16.43 -5.26
N SER A 152 9.08 17.73 -5.51
CA SER A 152 7.97 18.39 -6.22
C SER A 152 8.45 18.92 -7.55
#